data_AF-A0A2S9GDT5-F1
#
_entry.id   AF-A0A2S9GDT5-F1
#
_cell.length_a   1.000
_cell.length_b   1.000
_cell.length_c   1.000
_cell.angle_alpha   90.00
_cell.angle_beta   90.00
_cell.angle_gamma   90.00
#
_symmetry.space_group_name_H-M   'P 1'
#
loop_
_entity.id
_entity.type
_entity.pdbx_description
1 polymer ?
#
loop_
_entity_poly.entity_id
_entity_poly.type
_entity_poly.pdbx_seq_one_letter_code
_entity_poly.pdbx_strand_id
1 'polypeptide(L)'
;SAAFTEAFAAHDRDHWAEVFAGTDACVTPVLSFAEVESEPHNTERNTFYSENGSLYPAPAPRFSRSAPSAPRAPGVPGADTEAVL
;
A
#
# COMPACT_ATOMS: atom_id res chain seq x y z
N SER A 1 12.65 4.14 -27.98
CA SER A 1 12.69 3.73 -26.56
C SER A 1 14.10 3.73 -25.97
N ALA A 2 15.19 3.66 -26.76
CA ALA A 2 16.56 3.65 -26.23
C ALA A 2 16.93 4.87 -25.35
N ALA A 3 16.51 6.09 -25.74
CA ALA A 3 16.86 7.31 -25.01
C ALA A 3 16.33 7.35 -23.56
N PHE A 4 15.11 6.85 -23.29
CA PHE A 4 14.59 6.80 -21.92
C PHE A 4 15.30 5.74 -21.09
N THR A 5 15.58 4.57 -21.68
CA THR A 5 16.37 3.55 -20.99
C THR A 5 17.75 4.08 -20.61
N GLU A 6 18.45 4.75 -21.53
CA GLU A 6 19.75 5.36 -21.26
C GLU A 6 19.66 6.44 -20.18
N ALA A 7 18.67 7.34 -20.27
CA ALA A 7 18.47 8.40 -19.28
C ALA A 7 18.20 7.82 -17.89
N PHE A 8 17.20 6.93 -17.74
CA PHE A 8 16.87 6.36 -16.44
C PHE A 8 17.96 5.46 -15.87
N ALA A 9 18.77 4.79 -16.71
CA ALA A 9 19.88 3.97 -16.25
C ALA A 9 21.08 4.77 -15.70
N ALA A 10 21.13 6.09 -15.91
CA ALA A 10 22.24 6.94 -15.47
C ALA A 10 22.26 7.19 -13.95
N HIS A 11 21.13 6.99 -13.27
CA HIS A 11 20.99 7.16 -11.82
C HIS A 11 20.12 6.06 -11.22
N ASP A 12 20.23 5.86 -9.91
CA ASP A 12 19.43 4.86 -9.21
C ASP A 12 17.95 5.29 -9.05
N ARG A 13 17.13 4.36 -8.57
CA ARG A 13 15.69 4.56 -8.37
C ARG A 13 15.40 5.72 -7.40
N ASP A 14 16.17 5.82 -6.32
CA ASP A 14 15.87 6.76 -5.23
C ASP A 14 16.22 8.19 -5.66
N HIS A 15 17.28 8.37 -6.45
CA HIS A 15 17.55 9.61 -7.17
C HIS A 15 16.36 10.04 -8.03
N TRP A 16 15.82 9.15 -8.87
CA TRP A 16 14.66 9.50 -9.70
C TRP A 16 13.40 9.76 -8.87
N ALA A 17 13.20 9.03 -7.78
CA ALA A 17 12.10 9.27 -6.87
C ALA A 17 12.16 10.69 -6.27
N GLU A 18 13.35 11.16 -5.89
CA GLU A 18 13.57 12.53 -5.41
C GLU A 18 13.35 13.56 -6.53
N VAL A 19 13.93 13.36 -7.71
CA VAL A 19 13.81 14.28 -8.85
C VAL A 19 12.36 14.52 -9.27
N PHE A 20 11.53 13.47 -9.27
CA PHE A 20 10.14 13.56 -9.73
C PHE A 20 9.13 13.82 -8.60
N ALA A 21 9.55 13.81 -7.34
CA ALA A 21 8.68 14.06 -6.20
C ALA A 21 7.95 15.40 -6.34
N GLY A 22 6.61 15.38 -6.23
CA GLY A 22 5.77 16.58 -6.29
C GLY A 22 5.60 17.20 -7.68
N THR A 23 6.14 16.58 -8.74
CA THR A 23 5.94 17.02 -10.13
C THR A 23 4.76 16.31 -10.80
N ASP A 24 4.19 16.92 -11.84
CA ASP A 24 3.16 16.29 -12.68
C ASP A 24 3.74 15.36 -13.78
N ALA A 25 4.97 14.84 -13.57
CA ALA A 25 5.67 14.03 -14.57
C ALA A 25 5.18 12.57 -14.69
N CYS A 26 4.30 12.13 -13.77
CA CYS A 26 3.77 10.76 -13.72
C CYS A 26 4.85 9.67 -13.64
N VAL A 27 5.96 9.95 -12.93
CA VAL A 27 7.02 8.97 -12.64
C VAL A 27 7.01 8.66 -11.14
N THR A 28 6.96 7.38 -10.80
CA THR A 28 6.96 6.91 -9.40
C THR A 28 7.92 5.73 -9.25
N PRO A 29 8.57 5.55 -8.08
CA PRO A 29 9.40 4.39 -7.84
C PRO A 29 8.58 3.10 -7.86
N VAL A 30 9.16 2.03 -8.42
CA VAL A 30 8.63 0.68 -8.24
C VAL A 30 9.10 0.16 -6.89
N LEU A 31 8.17 -0.05 -5.97
CA LEU A 31 8.43 -0.54 -4.62
C LEU A 31 8.16 -2.03 -4.51
N SER A 32 9.00 -2.73 -3.76
CA SER A 32 8.74 -4.08 -3.28
C SER A 32 7.70 -4.08 -2.15
N PHE A 33 7.11 -5.24 -1.84
CA PHE A 33 6.19 -5.37 -0.72
C PHE A 33 6.77 -4.96 0.64
N ALA A 34 8.09 -5.07 0.84
CA ALA A 34 8.74 -4.66 2.08
C ALA A 34 8.88 -3.13 2.20
N GLU A 35 8.86 -2.40 1.08
CA GLU A 35 9.07 -0.95 1.07
C GLU A 35 7.74 -0.18 1.21
N VAL A 36 6.60 -0.80 0.88
CA VAL A 36 5.30 -0.10 0.84
C VAL A 36 4.83 0.41 2.21
N GLU A 37 5.22 -0.26 3.31
CA GLU A 37 4.84 0.14 4.68
C GLU A 37 5.45 1.49 5.08
N SER A 38 6.66 1.76 4.58
CA SER A 38 7.45 2.96 4.89
C SER A 38 7.30 4.11 3.88
N GLU A 39 6.56 3.90 2.79
CA GLU A 39 6.36 4.95 1.79
C GLU A 39 5.43 6.05 2.35
N PRO A 40 5.82 7.34 2.31
CA PRO A 40 5.09 8.42 2.96
C PRO A 40 3.60 8.50 2.61
N HIS A 41 3.23 8.39 1.33
CA HIS A 41 1.83 8.46 0.93
C HIS A 41 0.98 7.32 1.49
N ASN A 42 1.55 6.12 1.63
CA ASN A 42 0.89 4.98 2.28
C ASN A 42 0.78 5.15 3.80
N THR A 43 1.88 5.55 4.46
CA THR A 43 1.94 5.72 5.92
C THR A 43 1.00 6.83 6.38
N GLU A 44 1.07 8.03 5.78
CA GLU A 44 0.24 9.19 6.14
C GLU A 44 -1.26 8.91 5.97
N ARG A 45 -1.59 8.04 5.02
CA ARG A 45 -2.97 7.69 4.74
C ARG A 45 -3.44 6.49 5.55
N ASN A 46 -2.60 5.76 6.28
CA ASN A 46 -2.97 4.48 6.90
C ASN A 46 -3.56 3.51 5.85
N THR A 47 -2.89 3.38 4.70
CA THR A 47 -3.33 2.46 3.63
C THR A 47 -3.23 0.99 4.06
N PHE A 48 -2.33 0.68 4.98
CA PHE A 48 -2.11 -0.65 5.54
C PHE A 48 -2.20 -0.64 7.06
N TYR A 49 -2.43 -1.80 7.67
CA TYR A 49 -2.34 -2.06 9.10
C TYR A 49 -1.55 -3.34 9.36
N SER A 50 -0.91 -3.42 10.52
CA SER A 50 -0.07 -4.56 10.89
C SER A 50 -0.76 -5.40 11.97
N GLU A 51 -0.85 -6.71 11.75
CA GLU A 51 -1.43 -7.67 12.69
C GLU A 51 -0.64 -8.99 12.62
N ASN A 52 -0.34 -9.62 13.76
CA ASN A 52 0.41 -10.88 13.82
C ASN A 52 1.73 -10.90 13.02
N GLY A 53 2.43 -9.75 12.98
CA GLY A 53 3.70 -9.60 12.25
C GLY A 53 3.56 -9.55 10.71
N SER A 54 2.34 -9.42 10.19
CA SER A 54 2.05 -9.29 8.75
C SER A 54 1.35 -7.97 8.45
N LEU A 55 1.58 -7.46 7.24
CA LEU A 55 0.96 -6.23 6.74
C LEU A 55 -0.28 -6.56 5.92
N TYR A 56 -1.39 -5.90 6.23
CA TYR A 56 -2.68 -6.08 5.57
C TYR A 56 -3.22 -4.75 5.03
N PRO A 57 -3.97 -4.74 3.92
CA PRO A 57 -4.59 -3.53 3.41
C PRO A 57 -5.76 -3.10 4.30
N ALA A 58 -5.82 -1.81 4.64
CA ALA A 58 -6.96 -1.24 5.34
C ALA A 58 -8.23 -1.28 4.47
N PRO A 59 -9.44 -1.35 5.06
CA PRO A 59 -10.70 -1.34 4.31
C PRO A 59 -10.83 -0.15 3.35
N ALA A 60 -11.34 -0.41 2.15
CA ALA A 60 -11.56 0.60 1.10
C ALA A 60 -12.93 0.40 0.40
N PRO A 61 -13.59 1.47 -0.07
CA PRO A 61 -13.20 2.89 0.05
C PRO A 61 -13.41 3.43 1.47
N ARG A 62 -12.99 4.69 1.71
CA ARG A 62 -13.21 5.38 3.00
C ARG A 62 -14.57 6.08 3.01
N PHE A 63 -15.31 5.90 4.10
CA PHE A 63 -16.61 6.53 4.31
C PHE A 63 -16.50 7.59 5.41
N SER A 64 -16.98 8.82 5.16
CA SER A 64 -16.82 9.94 6.08
C SER A 64 -17.70 9.87 7.34
N ARG A 65 -18.86 9.20 7.27
CA ARG A 65 -19.79 9.07 8.40
C ARG A 65 -19.73 7.71 9.08
N SER A 66 -19.66 6.64 8.30
CA SER A 66 -19.71 5.25 8.78
C SER A 66 -18.40 4.54 8.46
N ALA A 67 -17.33 4.92 9.18
CA ALA A 67 -16.04 4.28 9.01
C ALA A 67 -16.12 2.79 9.40
N PRO A 68 -15.57 1.87 8.60
CA PRO A 68 -15.52 0.46 8.96
C PRO A 68 -14.62 0.26 10.18
N SER A 69 -14.95 -0.73 11.01
CA SER A 69 -14.05 -1.20 12.06
C SER A 69 -12.83 -1.90 11.45
N ALA A 70 -11.80 -2.12 12.26
CA ALA A 70 -10.70 -3.00 11.88
C ALA A 70 -11.26 -4.39 11.46
N PRO A 71 -10.69 -5.02 10.42
CA PRO A 71 -11.04 -6.39 10.07
C PRO A 71 -10.81 -7.35 11.24
N ARG A 72 -11.63 -8.39 11.32
CA ARG A 72 -11.42 -9.49 12.27
C ARG A 72 -10.57 -10.57 11.60
N ALA A 73 -9.69 -11.20 12.37
CA ALA A 73 -8.99 -12.40 11.93
C ALA A 73 -9.98 -13.48 11.40
N PRO A 74 -9.59 -14.26 10.38
CA PRO A 74 -10.40 -15.35 9.87
C PRO A 74 -10.84 -16.32 10.97
N GLY A 75 -12.13 -16.68 10.97
CA GLY A 75 -12.67 -17.69 11.88
C GLY A 75 -12.30 -19.12 11.47
N VAL A 76 -12.60 -20.07 12.35
CA VAL A 76 -12.50 -21.51 12.02
C VAL A 76 -13.67 -21.88 11.10
N PRO A 77 -13.43 -22.55 9.96
CA PRO A 77 -14.51 -22.99 9.08
C PRO A 77 -15.59 -23.80 9.82
N GLY A 78 -16.85 -23.38 9.68
CA GLY A 78 -18.02 -24.07 10.27
C GLY A 78 -18.31 -23.76 11.75
N ALA A 79 -17.48 -22.99 12.44
CA ALA A 79 -17.66 -22.70 13.87
C ALA A 79 -18.95 -21.94 14.20
N ASP A 80 -19.46 -21.16 13.25
CA ASP A 80 -20.63 -20.31 13.45
C ASP A 80 -21.95 -20.95 12.93
N THR A 81 -21.93 -22.21 12.45
CA THR A 81 -23.06 -22.84 11.73
C THR A 81 -24.35 -22.86 12.56
N GLU A 82 -24.30 -23.43 13.77
CA GLU A 82 -25.49 -23.55 14.64
C GLU A 82 -25.97 -22.20 15.19
N ALA A 83 -25.08 -21.22 15.32
CA ALA A 83 -25.43 -19.90 15.84
C ALA A 83 -26.12 -19.00 14.79
N VAL A 84 -25.99 -19.32 13.50
CA VAL A 84 -26.56 -18.55 12.39
C VAL A 84 -27.95 -19.07 11.98
N LEU A 85 -28.26 -20.34 12.24
CA LEU A 85 -29.56 -20.97 11.95
C LEU A 85 -30.64 -20.51 12.94
#